data_AF-A0A1Y2CE78-F1
#
_entry.id   AF-A0A1Y2CE78-F1
#
_cell.length_a   1.000
_cell.length_b   1.000
_cell.length_c   1.000
_cell.angle_alpha   90.00
_cell.angle_beta   90.00
_cell.angle_gamma   90.00
#
_symmetry.space_group_name_H-M   'P 1'
#
loop_
_entity.id
_entity.type
_entity.pdbx_description
1 polymer ?
#
loop_
_entity_poly.entity_id
_entity_poly.type
_entity_poly.pdbx_seq_one_letter_code
_entity_poly.pdbx_strand_id
1 'polypeptide(L)'
;DGNVVLDESSLFVNAPLPDEEPDISQMEVIDESAGNVRVTSASFAVNKIRGKRWASDDEDLFYKCLQYFGTNFELISHMFPNITRRHIKMKYNSEERARPAKITWAL
;
A
#
# COMPACT_ATOMS: atom_id res chain seq x y z
N ASP A 1 -4.10 36.65 31.46
CA ASP A 1 -3.21 37.34 30.50
C ASP A 1 -2.09 36.42 30.07
N GLY A 2 -2.20 35.85 28.87
CA GLY A 2 -1.15 35.01 28.29
C GLY A 2 -0.16 35.89 27.53
N ASN A 3 1.09 35.94 27.98
CA ASN A 3 2.14 36.69 27.32
C ASN A 3 2.87 35.75 26.36
N VAL A 4 2.78 36.01 25.06
CA VAL A 4 3.50 35.22 24.05
C VAL A 4 4.92 35.76 23.96
N VAL A 5 5.85 35.02 24.55
CA VAL A 5 7.29 35.32 24.49
C VAL A 5 7.91 34.42 23.43
N LEU A 6 8.61 35.02 22.47
CA LEU A 6 9.33 34.30 21.44
C LEU A 6 10.67 33.81 22.01
N ASP A 7 10.96 32.53 21.80
CA ASP A 7 12.27 31.98 22.09
C ASP A 7 13.22 32.30 20.92
N GLU A 8 14.10 33.28 21.14
CA GLU A 8 15.07 33.75 20.14
C GLU A 8 16.06 32.66 19.72
N SER A 9 16.26 31.63 20.56
CA SER A 9 17.12 30.49 20.22
C SER A 9 16.48 29.55 19.18
N SER A 10 15.15 29.57 19.06
CA SER A 10 14.40 28.81 18.06
C SER A 10 14.32 29.52 16.70
N LEU A 11 14.88 30.72 16.55
CA LEU A 11 14.81 31.50 15.32
C LEU A 11 15.71 30.93 14.21
N PHE A 12 16.74 30.16 14.59
CA PHE A 12 17.73 29.62 13.68
C PHE A 12 17.67 28.09 13.66
N VAL A 13 17.64 27.51 12.46
CA VAL A 13 17.84 26.08 12.25
C VAL A 13 19.32 25.87 11.97
N ASN A 14 19.99 25.06 12.79
CA ASN A 14 21.36 24.61 12.52
C ASN A 14 21.32 23.63 11.33
N ALA A 15 21.40 24.18 10.13
CA ALA A 15 21.68 23.39 8.95
C ALA A 15 23.15 22.94 9.01
N PRO A 16 23.45 21.67 8.73
CA PRO A 16 24.82 21.21 8.65
C PRO A 16 25.61 22.08 7.67
N LEU A 17 26.79 22.53 8.09
CA LEU A 17 27.70 23.23 7.20
C LEU A 17 28.14 22.30 6.06
N PRO A 18 28.53 22.80 4.88
CA PRO A 18 28.92 21.97 3.74
C PRO A 18 30.04 20.95 4.03
N ASP A 19 30.88 21.23 5.03
CA ASP A 19 32.01 20.40 5.47
C ASP A 19 31.75 19.66 6.80
N GLU A 20 30.56 19.82 7.41
CA GLU A 20 30.18 19.01 8.57
C GLU A 20 29.81 17.60 8.11
N GLU A 21 30.54 16.61 8.61
CA GLU A 21 30.19 15.22 8.36
C GLU A 21 28.79 14.93 8.96
N PRO A 22 27.91 14.28 8.20
CA PRO A 22 26.60 13.92 8.71
C PRO A 22 26.78 13.01 9.93
N ASP A 23 25.96 13.21 10.96
CA ASP A 23 25.91 12.29 12.10
C ASP A 23 25.37 10.94 11.64
N ILE A 24 26.29 10.02 11.34
CA ILE A 24 26.00 8.66 10.92
C ILE A 24 25.90 7.68 12.11
N SER A 25 25.99 8.16 13.36
CA SER A 25 26.01 7.29 14.54
C SER A 25 24.74 6.44 14.70
N GLN A 26 23.61 6.90 14.17
CA GLN A 26 22.33 6.19 14.17
C GLN A 26 22.05 5.42 12.87
N MET A 27 22.97 5.42 11.90
CA MET A 27 22.79 4.66 10.67
C MET A 27 23.10 3.18 10.90
N GLU A 28 22.28 2.32 10.28
CA GLU A 28 22.54 0.88 10.25
C GLU A 28 23.69 0.59 9.26
N VAL A 29 24.74 -0.09 9.74
CA VAL A 29 25.85 -0.55 8.89
C VAL A 29 25.40 -1.82 8.16
N ILE A 30 25.27 -1.73 6.84
CA ILE A 30 24.81 -2.83 5.97
C ILE A 30 25.99 -3.31 5.11
N ASP A 31 26.19 -4.64 5.02
CA ASP A 31 27.18 -5.24 4.14
C ASP A 31 26.67 -5.29 2.68
N GLU A 32 27.32 -4.53 1.79
CA GLU A 32 26.96 -4.39 0.37
C GLU A 32 27.46 -5.54 -0.53
N SER A 33 27.65 -6.74 0.02
CA SER A 33 28.04 -7.91 -0.77
C SER A 33 27.07 -8.16 -1.93
N ALA A 34 27.63 -8.44 -3.12
CA ALA A 34 26.90 -8.61 -4.40
C ALA A 34 25.83 -9.72 -4.39
N GLY A 35 25.76 -10.55 -3.33
CA GLY A 35 24.72 -11.55 -3.13
C GLY A 35 23.44 -11.04 -2.45
N ASN A 36 23.48 -9.88 -1.79
CA ASN A 36 22.41 -9.42 -0.90
C ASN A 36 21.30 -8.64 -1.65
N VAL A 37 21.57 -8.16 -2.86
CA VAL A 37 20.66 -7.29 -3.61
C VAL A 37 20.32 -7.87 -4.99
N ARG A 38 19.17 -8.54 -5.09
CA ARG A 38 18.65 -9.05 -6.37
C ARG A 38 17.82 -7.96 -7.08
N VAL A 39 18.44 -7.24 -8.00
CA VAL A 39 17.75 -6.29 -8.89
C VAL A 39 17.31 -7.00 -10.17
N THR A 40 16.03 -6.86 -10.51
CA THR A 40 15.45 -7.32 -11.78
C THR A 40 14.79 -6.15 -12.49
N SER A 41 14.44 -6.30 -13.76
CA SER A 41 13.70 -5.27 -14.50
C SER A 41 12.37 -4.86 -13.83
N ALA A 42 11.81 -5.72 -12.98
CA ALA A 42 10.59 -5.44 -12.22
C ALA A 42 10.81 -4.79 -10.84
N SER A 43 12.06 -4.65 -10.38
CA SER A 43 12.37 -4.16 -9.02
C SER A 43 11.93 -2.71 -8.79
N PHE A 44 11.99 -1.87 -9.83
CA PHE A 44 11.58 -0.47 -9.78
C PHE A 44 10.25 -0.21 -10.47
N ALA A 45 9.48 -1.27 -10.78
CA ALA A 45 8.20 -1.13 -11.46
C ALA A 45 7.19 -0.43 -10.56
N VAL A 46 6.89 0.82 -10.88
CA VAL A 46 5.86 1.62 -10.21
C VAL A 46 4.48 1.02 -10.51
N ASN A 47 3.59 0.97 -9.51
CA ASN A 47 2.20 0.48 -9.62
C ASN A 47 2.00 -1.03 -9.78
N LYS A 48 3.00 -1.86 -9.45
CA LYS A 48 2.82 -3.31 -9.39
C LYS A 48 2.01 -3.69 -8.17
N ILE A 49 0.80 -4.19 -8.40
CA ILE A 49 -0.01 -4.78 -7.35
C ILE A 49 0.37 -6.24 -7.20
N ARG A 50 0.72 -6.63 -5.97
CA ARG A 50 0.93 -8.03 -5.63
C ARG A 50 -0.43 -8.72 -5.64
N GLY A 51 -0.53 -9.86 -6.34
CA GLY A 51 -1.75 -10.65 -6.30
C GLY A 51 -2.03 -11.13 -4.88
N LYS A 52 -3.27 -10.97 -4.42
CA LYS A 52 -3.74 -11.58 -3.17
C LYS A 52 -4.17 -13.03 -3.45
N ARG A 53 -3.82 -13.95 -2.56
CA ARG A 53 -4.42 -15.29 -2.53
C ARG A 53 -5.80 -15.18 -1.89
N TRP A 54 -6.84 -15.52 -2.63
CA TRP A 54 -8.22 -15.51 -2.15
C TRP A 54 -8.51 -16.82 -1.41
N ALA A 55 -8.85 -16.73 -0.13
CA ALA A 55 -9.36 -17.85 0.64
C ALA A 55 -10.83 -18.11 0.29
N SER A 56 -11.35 -19.31 0.55
CA SER A 56 -12.76 -19.65 0.26
C SER A 56 -13.72 -18.66 0.94
N ASP A 57 -13.46 -18.34 2.20
CA ASP A 57 -14.29 -17.41 2.98
C ASP A 57 -14.27 -15.98 2.40
N ASP A 58 -13.12 -15.55 1.89
CA ASP A 58 -12.98 -14.25 1.22
C ASP A 58 -13.73 -14.21 -0.12
N GLU A 59 -13.78 -15.34 -0.84
CA GLU A 59 -14.55 -15.47 -2.08
C GLU A 59 -16.05 -15.37 -1.80
N ASP A 60 -16.54 -16.07 -0.78
CA ASP A 60 -17.94 -16.02 -0.40
C ASP A 60 -18.35 -14.63 0.09
N LEU A 61 -17.48 -13.96 0.85
CA LEU A 61 -17.68 -12.57 1.26
C LEU A 61 -17.71 -11.64 0.03
N PHE A 62 -16.84 -11.84 -0.95
CA PHE A 62 -16.81 -11.04 -2.18
C PHE A 62 -18.14 -11.12 -2.95
N TYR A 63 -18.72 -12.32 -3.12
CA TYR A 63 -20.03 -12.45 -3.79
C TYR A 63 -21.16 -11.82 -2.98
N LYS A 64 -21.15 -11.93 -1.64
CA LYS A 64 -22.12 -11.22 -0.79
C LYS A 64 -21.99 -9.70 -0.94
N CYS A 65 -20.77 -9.18 -0.96
CA CYS A 65 -20.53 -7.75 -1.14
C CYS A 65 -20.97 -7.26 -2.53
N LEU A 66 -20.82 -8.08 -3.58
CA LEU A 66 -21.39 -7.79 -4.90
C LEU A 66 -22.92 -7.67 -4.86
N GLN A 67 -23.60 -8.52 -4.10
CA GLN A 67 -25.07 -8.44 -3.94
C GLN A 67 -25.51 -7.16 -3.21
N TYR A 68 -24.77 -6.73 -2.19
CA TYR A 68 -25.13 -5.54 -1.41
C TYR A 68 -24.77 -4.22 -2.10
N PHE A 69 -23.59 -4.15 -2.73
CA PHE A 69 -23.01 -2.92 -3.23
C PHE A 69 -22.96 -2.82 -4.76
N GLY A 70 -23.33 -3.89 -5.46
CA GLY A 70 -23.18 -4.01 -6.91
C GLY A 70 -21.71 -3.92 -7.32
N THR A 71 -21.42 -3.18 -8.39
CA THR A 71 -20.06 -3.02 -8.93
C THR A 71 -19.26 -1.88 -8.29
N ASN A 72 -19.67 -1.38 -7.12
CA ASN A 72 -18.90 -0.37 -6.39
C ASN A 72 -17.68 -0.98 -5.70
N PHE A 73 -16.59 -1.11 -6.45
CA PHE A 73 -15.35 -1.73 -5.98
C PHE A 73 -14.64 -0.96 -4.86
N GLU A 74 -14.92 0.33 -4.67
CA GLU A 74 -14.37 1.11 -3.55
C GLU A 74 -15.02 0.65 -2.24
N LEU A 75 -16.36 0.60 -2.21
CA LEU A 75 -17.10 0.15 -1.03
C LEU A 75 -16.77 -1.31 -0.68
N ILE A 76 -16.70 -2.18 -1.67
CA ILE A 76 -16.31 -3.58 -1.47
C ILE A 76 -14.90 -3.66 -0.87
N SER A 77 -13.97 -2.77 -1.26
CA SER A 77 -12.61 -2.81 -0.72
C SER A 77 -12.53 -2.53 0.78
N HIS A 78 -13.44 -1.72 1.33
CA HIS A 78 -13.52 -1.46 2.77
C HIS A 78 -13.97 -2.67 3.60
N MET A 79 -14.60 -3.67 2.97
CA MET A 79 -15.03 -4.90 3.64
C MET A 79 -13.88 -5.86 3.92
N PHE A 80 -12.68 -5.58 3.39
CA PHE A 80 -11.51 -6.43 3.56
C PHE A 80 -10.30 -5.64 4.05
N PRO A 81 -9.54 -6.15 5.04
CA PRO A 81 -8.33 -5.49 5.51
C PRO A 81 -7.23 -5.55 4.45
N ASN A 82 -6.50 -4.44 4.26
CA ASN A 82 -5.37 -4.33 3.34
C ASN A 82 -5.69 -4.64 1.87
N ILE A 83 -6.97 -4.61 1.48
CA ILE A 83 -7.37 -4.75 0.09
C ILE A 83 -7.71 -3.37 -0.46
N THR A 84 -7.14 -3.06 -1.63
CA THR A 84 -7.47 -1.83 -2.36
C THR A 84 -8.49 -2.12 -3.45
N ARG A 85 -9.23 -1.09 -3.90
CA ARG A 85 -10.16 -1.15 -5.04
C ARG A 85 -9.62 -1.91 -6.25
N ARG A 86 -8.33 -1.74 -6.56
CA ARG A 86 -7.71 -2.38 -7.73
C ARG A 86 -7.59 -3.90 -7.58
N HIS A 87 -7.44 -4.42 -6.35
CA HIS A 87 -7.52 -5.86 -6.08
C HIS A 87 -8.94 -6.41 -6.30
N ILE A 88 -9.97 -5.69 -5.83
CA ILE A 88 -11.37 -6.07 -6.04
C ILE A 88 -11.69 -6.14 -7.53
N LYS A 89 -11.28 -5.11 -8.30
CA LYS A 89 -11.45 -5.11 -9.76
C LYS A 89 -10.71 -6.28 -10.43
N MET A 90 -9.49 -6.60 -10.00
CA MET A 90 -8.76 -7.76 -10.52
C MET A 90 -9.48 -9.07 -10.21
N LYS A 91 -10.04 -9.23 -9.01
CA LYS A 91 -10.84 -10.41 -8.64
C LYS A 91 -12.10 -10.50 -9.48
N TYR A 92 -12.85 -9.41 -9.64
CA TYR A 92 -14.02 -9.36 -10.52
C TYR A 92 -13.69 -9.82 -11.94
N ASN A 93 -12.65 -9.25 -12.56
CA ASN A 93 -12.24 -9.64 -13.92
C ASN A 93 -11.79 -11.11 -14.02
N SER A 94 -11.18 -11.65 -12.96
CA SER A 94 -10.80 -13.06 -12.90
C SER A 94 -12.03 -13.97 -12.79
N GLU A 95 -12.99 -13.61 -11.94
CA GLU A 95 -14.23 -14.37 -11.73
C GLU A 95 -15.19 -14.27 -12.90
N GLU A 96 -15.24 -13.14 -13.59
CA GLU A 96 -16.03 -12.98 -14.82
C GLU A 96 -15.57 -13.96 -15.91
N ARG A 97 -14.26 -14.21 -16.00
CA ARG A 97 -13.69 -15.19 -16.95
C ARG A 97 -13.82 -16.63 -16.47
N ALA A 98 -13.62 -16.88 -15.18
CA ALA A 98 -13.59 -18.23 -14.64
C ALA A 98 -15.00 -18.78 -14.31
N ARG A 99 -15.90 -17.92 -13.83
CA ARG A 99 -17.22 -18.27 -13.28
C ARG A 99 -18.27 -17.19 -13.58
N PRO A 100 -18.57 -16.91 -14.87
CA PRO A 100 -19.52 -15.86 -15.26
C PRO A 100 -20.90 -16.04 -14.60
N ALA A 101 -21.40 -17.28 -14.49
CA ALA A 101 -22.70 -17.56 -13.87
C ALA A 101 -22.80 -17.11 -12.41
N LYS A 102 -21.71 -17.17 -11.63
CA LYS A 102 -21.71 -16.69 -10.23
C LYS A 102 -21.76 -15.17 -10.15
N ILE A 103 -21.11 -14.48 -11.08
CA ILE A 103 -21.17 -13.01 -11.18
C ILE A 103 -22.58 -12.58 -11.55
N THR A 104 -23.21 -13.24 -12.53
CA THR A 104 -24.61 -12.96 -12.92
C THR A 104 -25.60 -13.27 -11.80
N TRP A 105 -25.32 -14.26 -10.94
CA TRP A 105 -26.17 -14.54 -9.77
C TRP A 105 -26.00 -13.51 -8.65
N ALA A 106 -24.82 -12.90 -8.53
CA ALA A 106 -24.51 -11.94 -7.48
C ALA A 106 -24.85 -10.48 -7.85
N LEU A 107 -25.14 -10.19 -9.12
CA LEU A 107 -25.54 -8.87 -9.64
C LEU A 107 -27.02 -8.87 -10.01
#